data_AF-A0ABD1H5Y1-F1
#
_entry.id   AF-A0ABD1H5Y1-F1
#
_cell.length_a   1.000
_cell.length_b   1.000
_cell.length_c   1.000
_cell.angle_alpha   90.00
_cell.angle_beta   90.00
_cell.angle_gamma   90.00
#
_symmetry.space_group_name_H-M   'P 1'
#
loop_
_entity.id
_entity.type
_entity.pdbx_description
1 polymer ?
#
loop_
_entity_poly.entity_id
_entity_poly.type
_entity_poly.pdbx_seq_one_letter_code
_entity_poly.pdbx_strand_id
1 'polypeptide(L)'
;MDHHHHHHLHHFPCLDCQPHAYIRMVQNMIERCLLFRMDRDECVKALAEHARIRPLVTLTVWKELLKENKDFFQEYFQSLSLKPNSNIDMFKGHQDLEEETSGNTKQEEDA
;
A
#
# COMPACT_ATOMS: atom_id res chain seq x y z
N MET A 1 27.59 -33.74 -15.29
CA MET A 1 27.01 -32.95 -16.40
C MET A 1 25.56 -32.72 -16.04
N ASP A 2 25.37 -31.78 -15.13
CA ASP A 2 24.10 -31.55 -14.48
C ASP A 2 23.28 -30.60 -15.33
N HIS A 3 22.30 -31.16 -16.05
CA HIS A 3 21.26 -30.38 -16.70
C HIS A 3 20.06 -30.30 -15.77
N HIS A 4 20.19 -29.49 -14.72
CA HIS A 4 19.04 -29.01 -13.97
C HIS A 4 18.21 -28.08 -14.86
N HIS A 5 17.23 -28.68 -15.54
CA HIS A 5 16.14 -27.98 -16.20
C HIS A 5 15.40 -27.15 -15.15
N HIS A 6 15.73 -25.87 -15.08
CA HIS A 6 14.98 -24.87 -14.34
C HIS A 6 13.59 -24.76 -14.97
N HIS A 7 12.63 -25.46 -14.37
CA HIS A 7 11.22 -25.18 -14.54
C HIS A 7 11.00 -23.71 -14.15
N HIS A 8 10.84 -22.84 -15.15
CA HIS A 8 10.42 -21.45 -15.02
C HIS A 8 8.94 -21.36 -14.58
N LEU A 9 8.59 -22.03 -13.49
CA LEU A 9 7.32 -21.84 -12.82
C LEU A 9 7.48 -20.63 -11.89
N HIS A 10 7.21 -19.43 -12.43
CA HIS A 10 6.88 -18.20 -11.70
C HIS A 10 7.32 -18.17 -10.23
N HIS A 11 8.63 -18.15 -9.99
CA HIS A 11 9.16 -18.10 -8.63
C HIS A 11 9.03 -16.66 -8.13
N PHE A 12 8.00 -16.40 -7.32
CA PHE A 12 7.90 -15.14 -6.60
C PHE A 12 9.17 -14.95 -5.73
N PRO A 13 9.87 -13.80 -5.79
CA PRO A 13 11.02 -13.55 -4.93
C PRO A 13 10.65 -13.75 -3.45
N CYS A 14 11.59 -14.28 -2.68
CA CYS A 14 11.42 -14.45 -1.25
C CYS A 14 11.62 -13.11 -0.53
N LEU A 15 10.76 -12.79 0.44
CA LEU A 15 10.89 -11.59 1.27
C LEU A 15 12.19 -11.59 2.07
N ASP A 16 12.61 -12.74 2.60
CA ASP A 16 13.81 -12.85 3.44
C ASP A 16 15.10 -12.89 2.61
N CYS A 17 15.07 -13.49 1.41
CA CYS A 17 16.26 -13.63 0.57
C CYS A 17 16.48 -12.44 -0.37
N GLN A 18 15.40 -11.83 -0.86
CA GLN A 18 15.43 -10.77 -1.86
C GLN A 18 14.36 -9.69 -1.54
N PRO A 19 14.50 -8.99 -0.39
CA PRO A 19 13.48 -8.05 0.08
C PRO A 19 13.20 -6.95 -0.96
N HIS A 20 14.23 -6.42 -1.62
CA HIS A 20 14.07 -5.41 -2.66
C HIS A 20 13.26 -5.91 -3.87
N ALA A 21 13.53 -7.13 -4.35
CA ALA A 21 12.80 -7.70 -5.48
C ALA A 21 11.34 -7.99 -5.11
N TYR A 22 11.10 -8.47 -3.89
CA TYR A 22 9.76 -8.71 -3.37
C TYR A 22 8.95 -7.43 -3.25
N ILE A 23 9.51 -6.38 -2.62
CA ILE A 23 8.82 -5.09 -2.47
C ILE A 23 8.49 -4.49 -3.84
N ARG A 24 9.44 -4.48 -4.79
CA ARG A 24 9.16 -3.98 -6.16
C ARG A 24 8.06 -4.76 -6.86
N MET A 25 8.01 -6.08 -6.66
CA MET A 25 6.94 -6.89 -7.23
C MET A 25 5.58 -6.57 -6.60
N VAL A 26 5.52 -6.40 -5.28
CA VAL A 26 4.29 -5.97 -4.58
C VAL A 26 3.84 -4.59 -5.06
N GLN A 27 4.76 -3.64 -5.20
CA GLN A 27 4.48 -2.30 -5.73
C GLN A 27 3.87 -2.37 -7.13
N ASN A 28 4.47 -3.11 -8.07
CA ASN A 28 3.92 -3.25 -9.41
C ASN A 28 2.53 -3.93 -9.41
N MET A 29 2.24 -4.82 -8.45
CA MET A 29 0.90 -5.37 -8.31
C MET A 29 -0.10 -4.35 -7.77
N ILE A 30 0.30 -3.50 -6.82
CA ILE A 30 -0.50 -2.37 -6.35
C ILE A 30 -0.80 -1.39 -7.50
N GLU A 31 0.21 -1.04 -8.30
CA GLU A 31 0.05 -0.17 -9.49
C GLU A 31 -0.98 -0.75 -10.47
N ARG A 32 -0.98 -2.07 -10.68
CA ARG A 32 -2.00 -2.74 -11.49
C ARG A 32 -3.38 -2.63 -10.88
N CYS A 33 -3.52 -2.84 -9.56
CA CYS A 33 -4.81 -2.65 -8.86
C CYS A 33 -5.32 -1.21 -9.02
N LEU A 34 -4.41 -0.22 -8.95
CA LEU A 34 -4.77 1.19 -9.16
C LEU A 34 -5.32 1.44 -10.57
N LEU A 35 -4.72 0.84 -11.60
CA LEU A 35 -5.23 0.90 -12.98
C LEU A 35 -6.64 0.30 -13.12
N PHE A 36 -6.94 -0.76 -12.36
CA PHE A 36 -8.30 -1.33 -12.29
C PHE A 36 -9.28 -0.51 -11.45
N ARG A 37 -8.88 0.69 -10.98
CA ARG A 37 -9.72 1.60 -10.20
C ARG A 37 -10.23 0.97 -8.90
N MET A 38 -9.39 0.14 -8.26
CA MET A 38 -9.66 -0.50 -6.98
C MET A 38 -9.32 0.41 -5.81
N ASP A 39 -10.14 0.39 -4.76
CA ASP A 39 -9.77 1.02 -3.49
C ASP A 39 -8.72 0.20 -2.73
N ARG A 40 -8.25 0.72 -1.59
CA ARG A 40 -7.21 0.07 -0.78
C ARG A 40 -7.64 -1.33 -0.33
N ASP A 41 -8.87 -1.49 0.12
CA ASP A 41 -9.35 -2.73 0.72
C ASP A 41 -9.61 -3.79 -0.36
N GLU A 42 -10.14 -3.38 -1.51
CA GLU A 42 -10.24 -4.19 -2.73
C GLU A 42 -8.85 -4.66 -3.21
N CYS A 43 -7.87 -3.76 -3.25
CA CYS A 43 -6.49 -4.07 -3.62
C CYS A 43 -5.87 -5.11 -2.66
N VAL A 44 -6.01 -4.89 -1.35
CA VAL A 44 -5.50 -5.82 -0.31
C VAL A 44 -6.12 -7.20 -0.45
N LYS A 45 -7.46 -7.26 -0.63
CA LYS A 45 -8.18 -8.52 -0.80
C LYS A 45 -7.74 -9.25 -2.08
N ALA A 46 -7.69 -8.54 -3.21
CA ALA A 46 -7.28 -9.11 -4.49
C ALA A 46 -5.86 -9.70 -4.43
N LEU A 47 -4.92 -8.99 -3.79
CA LEU A 47 -3.54 -9.46 -3.67
C LEU A 47 -3.40 -10.65 -2.71
N ALA A 48 -4.20 -10.69 -1.64
CA ALA A 48 -4.24 -11.84 -0.75
C ALA A 48 -4.80 -13.09 -1.44
N GLU A 49 -5.90 -12.95 -2.18
CA GLU A 49 -6.59 -14.06 -2.83
C GLU A 49 -5.85 -14.57 -4.08
N HIS A 50 -5.40 -13.67 -4.95
CA HIS A 50 -4.85 -14.04 -6.25
C HIS A 50 -3.32 -14.17 -6.28
N ALA A 51 -2.60 -13.40 -5.45
CA ALA A 51 -1.14 -13.41 -5.41
C ALA A 51 -0.57 -14.01 -4.12
N ARG A 52 -1.42 -14.42 -3.17
CA ARG A 52 -1.02 -14.95 -1.85
C ARG A 52 -0.08 -14.03 -1.08
N ILE A 53 -0.19 -12.71 -1.32
CA ILE A 53 0.59 -11.71 -0.60
C ILE A 53 -0.08 -11.46 0.76
N ARG A 54 0.71 -11.40 1.83
CA ARG A 54 0.18 -11.13 3.16
C ARG A 54 -0.44 -9.72 3.19
N PRO A 55 -1.68 -9.53 3.68
CA PRO A 55 -2.34 -8.23 3.73
C PRO A 55 -1.49 -7.13 4.37
N LEU A 56 -0.77 -7.47 5.44
CA LEU A 56 0.13 -6.55 6.13
C LEU A 56 1.23 -5.97 5.22
N VAL A 57 1.81 -6.80 4.34
CA VAL A 57 2.83 -6.35 3.38
C VAL A 57 2.21 -5.33 2.41
N THR A 58 1.06 -5.66 1.83
CA THR A 58 0.36 -4.76 0.91
C THR A 58 0.01 -3.43 1.58
N LEU A 59 -0.50 -3.46 2.81
CA LEU A 59 -0.83 -2.26 3.58
C LEU A 59 0.40 -1.39 3.85
N THR A 60 1.52 -2.00 4.26
CA THR A 60 2.77 -1.27 4.50
C THR A 60 3.28 -0.62 3.22
N VAL A 61 3.36 -1.36 2.11
CA VAL A 61 3.84 -0.82 0.83
C VAL A 61 2.91 0.28 0.32
N TRP A 62 1.59 0.08 0.41
CA TRP A 62 0.60 1.09 0.06
C TRP A 62 0.77 2.39 0.87
N LYS A 63 0.99 2.27 2.18
CA LYS A 63 1.21 3.43 3.06
C LYS A 63 2.45 4.24 2.64
N GLU A 64 3.56 3.56 2.38
CA GLU A 64 4.78 4.23 1.94
C GLU A 64 4.61 4.87 0.55
N LEU A 65 3.95 4.17 -0.39
CA LEU A 65 3.62 4.73 -1.71
C LEU A 65 2.76 6.00 -1.60
N LEU A 66 1.76 5.99 -0.73
CA LEU A 66 0.89 7.14 -0.46
C LEU A 66 1.70 8.31 0.09
N LYS A 67 2.62 8.04 1.03
CA LYS A 67 3.47 9.06 1.65
C LYS A 67 4.42 9.71 0.64
N GLU A 68 5.00 8.93 -0.26
CA GLU A 68 5.94 9.40 -1.28
C GLU A 68 5.23 10.10 -2.45
N ASN A 69 3.98 9.72 -2.77
CA ASN A 69 3.26 10.18 -3.96
C ASN A 69 1.89 10.81 -3.63
N LYS A 70 1.86 11.69 -2.62
CA LYS A 70 0.60 12.26 -2.07
C LYS A 70 -0.31 12.86 -3.14
N ASP A 71 0.24 13.67 -4.04
CA ASP A 71 -0.52 14.38 -5.08
C ASP A 71 -1.21 13.40 -6.04
N PHE A 72 -0.50 12.35 -6.47
CA PHE A 72 -1.05 11.30 -7.33
C PHE A 72 -2.24 10.60 -6.67
N PHE A 73 -2.09 10.19 -5.42
CA PHE A 73 -3.16 9.48 -4.71
C PHE A 73 -4.35 10.38 -4.40
N GLN A 74 -4.12 11.68 -4.15
CA GLN A 74 -5.20 12.65 -3.99
C GLN A 74 -6.06 12.74 -5.25
N GLU A 75 -5.46 12.92 -6.43
CA GLU A 75 -6.19 12.93 -7.70
C GLU A 75 -6.84 11.57 -7.99
N TYR A 76 -6.15 10.48 -7.68
CA TYR A 76 -6.67 9.13 -7.85
C TYR A 76 -7.96 8.92 -7.05
N PHE A 77 -7.96 9.23 -5.75
CA PHE A 77 -9.14 9.08 -4.90
C PHE A 77 -10.28 10.01 -5.31
N GLN A 78 -9.98 11.25 -5.68
CA GLN A 78 -10.99 12.17 -6.22
C GLN A 78 -11.66 11.57 -7.47
N SER A 79 -10.86 10.98 -8.37
CA SER A 79 -11.39 10.35 -9.58
C SER A 79 -12.14 9.03 -9.31
N LEU A 80 -11.87 8.34 -8.20
CA LEU A 80 -12.64 7.19 -7.76
C LEU A 80 -14.00 7.59 -7.19
N SER A 81 -14.08 8.67 -6.42
CA SER A 81 -15.33 9.17 -5.80
C SER A 81 -16.38 9.66 -6.82
N LEU A 82 -15.99 9.87 -8.07
CA LEU A 82 -16.91 10.17 -9.17
C LEU A 82 -17.66 8.93 -9.69
N LYS A 83 -17.39 7.73 -9.15
CA LYS A 83 -18.18 6.53 -9.44
C LYS A 83 -19.50 6.55 -8.64
N PRO A 84 -20.66 6.27 -9.26
CA PRO A 84 -21.95 6.35 -8.60
C PRO A 84 -22.21 5.31 -7.47
N ASN A 85 -21.26 4.40 -7.19
CA ASN A 85 -21.42 3.30 -6.22
C ASN A 85 -20.31 3.23 -5.14
N SER A 86 -19.52 4.28 -4.93
CA SER A 86 -18.37 4.22 -4.02
C SER A 86 -18.61 4.99 -2.72
N ASN A 87 -18.76 4.29 -1.58
CA ASN A 87 -18.70 4.89 -0.24
C ASN A 87 -17.25 5.30 0.06
N ILE A 88 -16.82 6.50 -0.35
CA ILE A 88 -15.43 6.96 -0.19
C ILE A 88 -15.37 8.16 0.76
N ASP A 89 -15.05 7.87 2.02
CA ASP A 89 -14.54 8.83 3.01
C ASP A 89 -13.09 8.46 3.39
N MET A 90 -12.28 8.09 2.39
CA MET A 90 -10.98 7.46 2.62
C MET A 90 -9.81 8.45 2.78
N PHE A 91 -9.95 9.68 2.30
CA PHE A 91 -8.89 10.70 2.39
C PHE A 91 -8.78 11.28 3.81
N LYS A 92 -9.89 11.29 4.58
CA LYS A 92 -9.92 11.92 5.90
C LYS A 92 -9.36 11.05 7.03
N GLY A 93 -9.38 9.72 6.89
CA GLY A 93 -8.94 8.80 7.95
C GLY A 93 -7.45 8.45 7.98
N HIS A 94 -6.62 8.97 7.07
CA HIS A 94 -5.17 8.67 7.02
C HIS A 94 -4.27 9.81 7.49
N GLN A 95 -4.82 11.01 7.73
CA GLN A 95 -4.06 12.16 8.24
C GLN A 95 -3.81 12.08 9.76
N ASP A 96 -4.56 11.26 10.49
CA ASP A 96 -4.59 11.25 11.97
C ASP A 96 -3.40 10.55 12.65
N LEU A 97 -2.43 10.00 11.91
CA LEU A 97 -1.27 9.31 12.50
C LEU A 97 0.06 10.09 12.43
N GLU A 98 0.08 11.29 11.85
CA GLU A 98 1.28 12.15 11.80
C GLU A 98 1.21 13.37 12.74
N GLU A 99 0.11 13.58 13.50
CA GLU A 99 -0.09 14.80 14.33
C GLU A 99 -0.09 14.56 15.86
N GLU A 100 0.58 13.52 16.36
CA GLU A 100 0.73 13.25 17.81
C GLU A 100 2.21 13.19 18.26
N THR A 101 3.11 13.97 17.64
CA THR A 101 4.48 14.19 18.17
C THR A 101 4.99 15.61 17.90
N SER A 102 4.20 16.64 18.21
CA SER A 102 4.75 18.00 18.29
C SER A 102 4.00 18.86 19.29
N GLY A 103 4.66 19.14 20.42
CA GLY A 103 4.33 20.27 21.27
C GLY A 103 3.52 19.97 22.52
N ASN A 104 4.22 19.71 23.64
CA ASN A 104 3.85 20.46 24.84
C ASN A 104 5.12 20.84 25.63
N THR A 105 5.66 22.00 25.30
CA THR A 105 6.55 22.75 26.20
C THR A 105 5.71 23.81 26.87
N LYS A 106 5.64 23.73 28.21
CA LYS A 106 5.23 24.75 29.18
C LYS A 106 3.75 25.16 29.17
N GLN A 107 3.05 24.75 30.22
CA GLN A 107 2.50 25.65 31.24
C GLN A 107 1.90 24.78 32.35
N GLU A 108 2.53 24.76 33.52
CA GLU A 108 1.79 24.55 34.76
C GLU A 108 2.11 25.75 35.66
N GLU A 109 1.00 26.42 35.95
CA GLU A 109 0.81 27.71 36.59
C GLU A 109 1.02 27.64 38.11
N ASP A 110 1.25 28.81 38.68
CA ASP A 110 1.24 29.14 40.10
C ASP A 110 0.11 28.47 40.93
N ALA A 111 0.48 27.92 42.09
CA ALA A 111 -0.29 27.93 43.33
C ALA A 111 0.61 27.67 44.55
#